data_AF-A0A1S6IPV1-F1
#
_entry.id   AF-A0A1S6IPV1-F1
#
_cell.length_a   1.000
_cell.length_b   1.000
_cell.length_c   1.000
_cell.angle_alpha   90.00
_cell.angle_beta   90.00
_cell.angle_gamma   90.00
#
_symmetry.space_group_name_H-M   'P 1'
#
loop_
_entity.id
_entity.type
_entity.pdbx_description
1 polymer ?
#
loop_
_entity_poly.entity_id
_entity_poly.type
_entity_poly.pdbx_seq_one_letter_code
_entity_poly.pdbx_strand_id
1 'polypeptide(L)'
;MSFTIYLFQVLIFTVFCDIFHIKEVELMKKYLMLVCSLMLLTACSSNENSENVNSTSSLSTAESSIASTSMESSEQVSTSSKEATQNFPYAVNLDDFVQEENFNGDDTNKKPLYRLNFISNQKNVPTTIIVNLKDLNSFGKGIYFSSNEKDIFYPISINEIATKDISLIGYNGKERKIKVNTEVKIELLENQTDSLQIVGDSYYLFYNQEKTISIATRDFDKNPGSEDLDYNHMIEYIQQPDSQNTENSMESESEEALENDQYYNSIKEAWHKQKNYIDSIEDPKMKQSVQTPFSAANAEAGRLELDHPEDTDLIRESLEKVLDGE
;
A
#
# COMPACT_ATOMS: atom_id res chain seq x y z
N MET A 1 -51.49 15.36 4.46
CA MET A 1 -50.18 15.28 5.15
C MET A 1 -49.04 14.83 4.21
N SER A 2 -49.21 14.90 2.89
CA SER A 2 -48.18 14.45 1.92
C SER A 2 -47.64 15.57 1.01
N PHE A 3 -48.22 16.77 1.08
CA PHE A 3 -47.79 17.90 0.24
C PHE A 3 -46.65 18.72 0.89
N THR A 4 -46.57 18.72 2.22
CA THR A 4 -45.58 19.49 2.97
C THR A 4 -44.19 18.85 2.98
N ILE A 5 -44.12 17.51 2.86
CA ILE A 5 -42.85 16.76 2.80
C ILE A 5 -42.18 16.94 1.43
N TYR A 6 -42.98 16.98 0.36
CA TYR A 6 -42.46 17.16 -0.99
C TYR A 6 -41.90 18.58 -1.21
N LEU A 7 -42.53 19.59 -0.62
CA LEU A 7 -42.02 20.97 -0.68
C LEU A 7 -40.70 21.13 0.09
N PHE A 8 -40.49 20.36 1.17
CA PHE A 8 -39.26 20.40 1.97
C PHE A 8 -38.09 19.67 1.29
N GLN A 9 -38.35 18.54 0.62
CA GLN A 9 -37.34 17.84 -0.18
C GLN A 9 -36.88 18.65 -1.39
N VAL A 10 -37.80 19.36 -2.06
CA VAL A 10 -37.42 20.23 -3.19
C VAL A 10 -36.61 21.44 -2.71
N LEU A 11 -36.94 22.03 -1.56
CA LEU A 11 -36.20 23.19 -1.04
C LEU A 11 -34.76 22.83 -0.60
N ILE A 12 -34.57 21.64 -0.01
CA ILE A 12 -33.24 21.15 0.38
C ILE A 12 -32.38 20.85 -0.85
N PHE A 13 -32.96 20.29 -1.91
CA PHE A 13 -32.23 19.98 -3.14
C PHE A 13 -31.77 21.25 -3.88
N THR A 14 -32.61 22.29 -3.92
CA THR A 14 -32.24 23.57 -4.59
C THR A 14 -31.16 24.32 -3.82
N VAL A 15 -31.20 24.32 -2.48
CA VAL A 15 -30.17 24.98 -1.65
C VAL A 15 -28.84 24.22 -1.70
N PHE A 16 -28.86 22.89 -1.81
CA PHE A 16 -27.64 22.10 -2.00
C PHE A 16 -27.01 22.30 -3.39
N CYS A 17 -27.81 22.47 -4.44
CA CYS A 17 -27.28 22.75 -5.78
C CYS A 17 -26.64 24.14 -5.87
N ASP A 18 -27.19 25.17 -5.22
CA ASP A 18 -26.62 26.53 -5.28
C ASP A 18 -25.32 26.69 -4.46
N ILE A 19 -25.13 25.90 -3.40
CA ILE A 19 -23.90 25.94 -2.58
C ILE A 19 -22.72 25.25 -3.28
N PHE A 20 -22.96 24.19 -4.06
CA PHE A 20 -21.90 23.51 -4.82
C PHE A 20 -21.55 24.22 -6.15
N HIS A 21 -22.44 25.07 -6.69
CA HIS A 21 -22.18 25.72 -7.98
C HIS A 21 -21.27 26.95 -7.92
N ILE A 22 -20.93 27.47 -6.73
CA ILE A 22 -20.15 28.72 -6.59
C ILE A 22 -18.64 28.49 -6.56
N LYS A 23 -18.15 27.28 -6.21
CA LYS A 23 -16.69 27.03 -6.08
C LYS A 23 -16.00 26.46 -7.33
N GLU A 24 -16.72 25.92 -8.30
CA GLU A 24 -16.11 25.29 -9.50
C GLU A 24 -16.12 26.17 -10.77
N VAL A 25 -16.86 27.29 -10.78
CA VAL A 25 -17.02 28.12 -11.98
C VAL A 25 -15.80 28.99 -12.32
N GLU A 26 -14.93 29.29 -11.33
CA GLU A 26 -13.71 30.08 -11.60
C GLU A 26 -12.54 29.24 -12.15
N LEU A 27 -12.46 27.95 -11.81
CA LEU A 27 -11.38 27.07 -12.31
C LEU A 27 -11.62 26.62 -13.75
N MET A 28 -12.88 26.37 -14.11
CA MET A 28 -13.26 25.84 -15.43
C MET A 28 -13.21 26.89 -16.56
N LYS A 29 -13.32 28.20 -16.22
CA LYS A 29 -13.20 29.29 -17.20
C LYS A 29 -11.78 29.48 -17.75
N LYS A 30 -10.73 29.14 -16.97
CA LYS A 30 -9.33 29.24 -17.42
C LYS A 30 -8.93 28.09 -18.34
N TYR A 31 -9.48 26.89 -18.12
CA TYR A 31 -9.21 25.72 -18.96
C TYR A 31 -9.99 25.75 -20.29
N LEU A 32 -11.23 26.25 -20.30
CA LEU A 32 -12.04 26.33 -21.52
C LEU A 32 -11.52 27.38 -22.53
N MET A 33 -10.85 28.45 -22.07
CA MET A 33 -10.21 29.43 -22.95
C MET A 33 -8.89 28.93 -23.57
N LEU A 34 -8.25 27.90 -23.01
CA LEU A 34 -7.01 27.34 -23.54
C LEU A 34 -7.27 26.28 -24.62
N VAL A 35 -8.41 25.58 -24.57
CA VAL A 35 -8.75 24.50 -25.51
C VAL A 35 -9.36 25.03 -26.82
N CYS A 36 -9.97 26.22 -26.83
CA CYS A 36 -10.56 26.80 -28.04
C CYS A 36 -9.55 27.44 -29.02
N SER A 37 -8.27 27.59 -28.66
CA SER A 37 -7.26 28.22 -29.54
C SER A 37 -6.49 27.24 -30.44
N LEU A 38 -6.68 25.92 -30.26
CA LEU A 38 -5.89 24.89 -30.96
C LEU A 38 -6.61 24.17 -32.11
N MET A 39 -7.84 24.58 -32.46
CA MET A 39 -8.69 23.90 -33.48
C MET A 39 -9.01 24.77 -34.70
N LEU A 40 -8.06 25.60 -35.14
CA LEU A 40 -8.13 26.24 -36.45
C LEU A 40 -6.78 26.08 -37.14
N LEU A 41 -6.62 24.97 -37.88
CA LEU A 41 -5.79 24.83 -39.09
C LEU A 41 -5.74 23.35 -39.49
N THR A 42 -6.66 22.92 -40.36
CA THR A 42 -6.43 22.04 -41.54
C THR A 42 -7.78 21.56 -42.08
N ALA A 43 -8.31 22.28 -43.06
CA ALA A 43 -9.28 21.75 -44.02
C ALA A 43 -9.21 22.57 -45.32
N CYS A 44 -9.47 21.87 -46.44
CA CYS A 44 -9.37 22.28 -47.85
C CYS A 44 -7.96 22.07 -48.46
N SER A 45 -7.78 21.43 -49.62
CA SER A 45 -8.68 21.28 -50.76
C SER A 45 -8.17 20.17 -51.70
N SER A 46 -9.09 19.37 -52.26
CA SER A 46 -8.86 18.60 -53.49
C SER A 46 -9.30 19.45 -54.68
N ASN A 47 -8.50 19.49 -55.76
CA ASN A 47 -8.84 19.13 -57.14
C ASN A 47 -7.83 19.77 -58.12
N GLU A 48 -7.24 19.01 -59.04
CA GLU A 48 -7.47 19.14 -60.49
C GLU A 48 -6.54 18.26 -61.32
N ASN A 49 -7.12 17.90 -62.46
CA ASN A 49 -6.75 16.90 -63.45
C ASN A 49 -5.79 17.50 -64.50
N SER A 50 -4.83 16.72 -65.03
CA SER A 50 -4.43 16.88 -66.43
C SER A 50 -3.96 15.55 -67.04
N GLU A 51 -4.64 15.20 -68.14
CA GLU A 51 -4.25 14.22 -69.16
C GLU A 51 -2.89 14.66 -69.79
N ASN A 52 -2.05 13.88 -70.46
CA ASN A 52 -2.20 12.85 -71.50
C ASN A 52 -0.71 12.45 -71.83
N VAL A 53 -0.26 11.24 -72.25
CA VAL A 53 -0.39 10.61 -73.59
C VAL A 53 0.46 9.30 -73.60
N ASN A 54 -0.15 8.21 -74.11
CA ASN A 54 0.38 7.02 -74.83
C ASN A 54 1.58 6.18 -74.30
N SER A 55 1.40 4.84 -74.18
CA SER A 55 1.39 3.87 -75.30
C SER A 55 1.54 2.40 -74.82
N THR A 56 0.65 1.54 -75.33
CA THR A 56 0.95 0.20 -75.91
C THR A 56 1.21 -1.02 -75.01
N SER A 57 0.12 -1.79 -74.84
CA SER A 57 -0.10 -3.25 -74.96
C SER A 57 0.94 -4.31 -74.51
N SER A 58 0.47 -5.26 -73.69
CA SER A 58 0.35 -6.74 -73.90
C SER A 58 0.60 -7.48 -72.57
N LEU A 59 -0.44 -7.97 -71.88
CA LEU A 59 -1.05 -9.31 -71.95
C LEU A 59 -0.09 -10.50 -71.70
N SER A 60 -0.20 -11.13 -70.52
CA SER A 60 -0.44 -12.58 -70.38
C SER A 60 -0.66 -12.97 -68.91
N THR A 61 -1.41 -14.06 -68.74
CA THR A 61 -2.17 -14.51 -67.57
C THR A 61 -1.63 -15.85 -67.07
N ALA A 62 -1.87 -16.14 -65.78
CA ALA A 62 -2.04 -17.47 -65.14
C ALA A 62 -0.76 -18.33 -64.96
N GLU A 63 -0.57 -19.18 -63.93
CA GLU A 63 -1.47 -19.76 -62.93
C GLU A 63 -0.64 -20.56 -61.87
N SER A 64 -1.26 -20.81 -60.70
CA SER A 64 -1.18 -22.05 -59.86
C SER A 64 0.15 -22.40 -59.15
N SER A 65 0.21 -22.94 -57.92
CA SER A 65 -0.73 -23.77 -57.13
C SER A 65 -0.36 -23.76 -55.63
N ILE A 66 -1.38 -24.02 -54.79
CA ILE A 66 -1.31 -24.27 -53.34
C ILE A 66 -1.38 -25.79 -53.12
N ALA A 67 -0.73 -26.32 -52.09
CA ALA A 67 -1.19 -27.52 -51.37
C ALA A 67 -0.65 -27.58 -49.93
N SER A 68 -1.56 -27.82 -48.98
CA SER A 68 -1.35 -28.00 -47.54
C SER A 68 -1.79 -29.41 -47.10
N THR A 69 -1.58 -29.74 -45.82
CA THR A 69 -2.26 -30.76 -44.95
C THR A 69 -1.56 -32.14 -44.89
N SER A 70 -1.41 -32.89 -43.77
CA SER A 70 -2.14 -33.01 -42.49
C SER A 70 -1.42 -33.90 -41.43
N MET A 71 -1.68 -33.65 -40.12
CA MET A 71 -2.05 -34.54 -38.95
C MET A 71 -1.24 -35.84 -38.62
N GLU A 72 -1.16 -36.42 -37.41
CA GLU A 72 -1.41 -36.14 -35.96
C GLU A 72 -1.10 -37.45 -35.17
N SER A 73 -0.71 -37.37 -33.87
CA SER A 73 -0.79 -38.39 -32.76
C SER A 73 0.03 -39.71 -32.87
N SER A 74 0.56 -40.38 -31.84
CA SER A 74 0.61 -40.38 -30.35
C SER A 74 1.62 -41.50 -29.96
N GLU A 75 2.45 -41.45 -28.91
CA GLU A 75 2.20 -42.02 -27.57
C GLU A 75 3.44 -41.84 -26.66
N GLN A 76 3.19 -41.81 -25.34
CA GLN A 76 4.06 -41.48 -24.22
C GLN A 76 5.15 -42.52 -23.91
N VAL A 77 6.31 -42.06 -23.39
CA VAL A 77 6.94 -42.63 -22.18
C VAL A 77 7.51 -41.50 -21.32
N SER A 78 6.95 -41.36 -20.14
CA SER A 78 7.38 -40.50 -19.04
C SER A 78 8.65 -41.03 -18.38
N THR A 79 9.67 -40.19 -18.29
CA THR A 79 10.64 -40.24 -17.18
C THR A 79 10.98 -38.82 -16.76
N SER A 80 10.24 -38.37 -15.74
CA SER A 80 10.61 -37.38 -14.71
C SER A 80 11.85 -36.53 -15.03
N SER A 81 11.62 -35.39 -15.70
CA SER A 81 12.52 -34.26 -15.60
C SER A 81 12.36 -33.69 -14.19
N LYS A 82 13.38 -33.87 -13.35
CA LYS A 82 13.57 -33.07 -12.15
C LYS A 82 13.28 -31.62 -12.50
N GLU A 83 12.32 -31.00 -11.81
CA GLU A 83 12.18 -29.55 -11.82
C GLU A 83 13.57 -28.97 -11.54
N ALA A 84 14.09 -28.22 -12.51
CA ALA A 84 15.28 -27.43 -12.29
C ALA A 84 14.91 -26.44 -11.18
N THR A 85 15.40 -26.68 -9.97
CA THR A 85 15.44 -25.67 -8.91
C THR A 85 16.10 -24.43 -9.51
N GLN A 86 15.29 -23.42 -9.84
CA GLN A 86 15.80 -22.14 -10.30
C GLN A 86 16.62 -21.57 -9.16
N ASN A 87 17.93 -21.43 -9.39
CA ASN A 87 18.84 -20.87 -8.39
C ASN A 87 18.73 -19.35 -8.44
N PHE A 88 18.33 -18.75 -7.33
CA PHE A 88 18.13 -17.32 -7.14
C PHE A 88 19.22 -16.78 -6.19
N PRO A 89 20.47 -16.58 -6.67
CA PRO A 89 21.64 -16.36 -5.81
C PRO A 89 21.62 -15.05 -5.00
N TYR A 90 20.66 -14.16 -5.27
CA TYR A 90 20.47 -12.89 -4.57
C TYR A 90 19.24 -12.89 -3.66
N ALA A 91 18.53 -14.02 -3.54
CA ALA A 91 17.27 -14.07 -2.80
C ALA A 91 17.54 -13.87 -1.31
N VAL A 92 16.75 -13.00 -0.70
CA VAL A 92 16.74 -12.80 0.74
C VAL A 92 16.07 -14.01 1.38
N ASN A 93 16.78 -14.63 2.31
CA ASN A 93 16.21 -15.69 3.13
C ASN A 93 15.23 -15.06 4.12
N LEU A 94 13.95 -15.44 4.04
CA LEU A 94 12.93 -14.90 4.95
C LEU A 94 13.09 -15.39 6.40
N ASP A 95 13.87 -16.44 6.64
CA ASP A 95 14.23 -16.81 8.01
C ASP A 95 15.13 -15.76 8.68
N ASP A 96 15.84 -14.95 7.89
CA ASP A 96 16.67 -13.85 8.40
C ASP A 96 15.83 -12.63 8.86
N PHE A 97 14.51 -12.64 8.64
CA PHE A 97 13.59 -11.66 9.23
C PHE A 97 13.27 -11.94 10.69
N VAL A 98 13.55 -13.15 11.18
CA VAL A 98 13.22 -13.53 12.55
C VAL A 98 14.25 -12.90 13.48
N GLN A 99 13.84 -11.85 14.17
CA GLN A 99 14.60 -11.23 15.24
C GLN A 99 14.23 -11.86 16.59
N GLU A 100 15.13 -11.82 17.56
CA GLU A 100 14.82 -12.16 18.95
C GLU A 100 14.78 -10.88 19.77
N GLU A 101 13.67 -10.63 20.44
CA GLU A 101 13.53 -9.48 21.32
C GLU A 101 13.51 -9.93 22.78
N ASN A 102 14.34 -9.27 23.59
CA ASN A 102 14.37 -9.43 25.04
C ASN A 102 13.32 -8.51 25.65
N PHE A 103 12.17 -9.08 26.03
CA PHE A 103 11.22 -8.34 26.85
C PHE A 103 11.79 -8.22 28.28
N ASN A 104 11.90 -7.00 28.79
CA ASN A 104 12.35 -6.66 30.16
C ASN A 104 13.84 -6.90 30.50
N GLY A 105 14.72 -7.02 29.51
CA GLY A 105 16.16 -7.25 29.75
C GLY A 105 16.48 -8.62 30.36
N ASP A 106 15.49 -9.53 30.41
CA ASP A 106 15.65 -10.91 30.85
C ASP A 106 15.98 -11.80 29.64
N ASP A 107 17.25 -12.17 29.51
CA ASP A 107 17.77 -13.04 28.44
C ASP A 107 17.11 -14.43 28.39
N THR A 108 16.28 -14.79 29.37
CA THR A 108 15.63 -16.11 29.44
C THR A 108 14.29 -16.20 28.72
N ASN A 109 13.68 -15.07 28.31
CA ASN A 109 12.36 -15.01 27.68
C ASN A 109 12.37 -14.31 26.32
N LYS A 110 13.19 -14.82 25.39
CA LYS A 110 13.25 -14.33 24.02
C LYS A 110 12.03 -14.79 23.22
N LYS A 111 11.29 -13.84 22.64
CA LYS A 111 10.20 -14.14 21.70
C LYS A 111 10.64 -13.82 20.27
N PRO A 112 10.29 -14.68 19.28
CA PRO A 112 10.60 -14.41 17.89
C PRO A 112 9.71 -13.30 17.36
N LEU A 113 10.33 -12.27 16.81
CA LEU A 113 9.70 -11.15 16.14
C LEU A 113 9.85 -11.32 14.62
N TYR A 114 8.74 -11.25 13.90
CA TYR A 114 8.69 -11.50 12.45
C TYR A 114 8.60 -10.21 11.64
N ARG A 115 9.13 -9.11 12.19
CA ARG A 115 9.12 -7.80 11.56
C ARG A 115 10.54 -7.27 11.40
N LEU A 116 10.74 -6.49 10.34
CA LEU A 116 11.93 -5.66 10.17
C LEU A 116 11.49 -4.20 10.01
N ASN A 117 12.20 -3.31 10.69
CA ASN A 117 12.08 -1.87 10.55
C ASN A 117 13.16 -1.37 9.58
N PHE A 118 12.76 -0.57 8.61
CA PHE A 118 13.64 -0.01 7.60
C PHE A 118 13.56 1.51 7.63
N ILE A 119 14.72 2.17 7.60
CA ILE A 119 14.80 3.62 7.64
C ILE A 119 15.47 4.19 6.39
N SER A 120 15.05 5.40 6.02
CA SER A 120 15.69 6.18 4.97
C SER A 120 16.00 7.59 5.46
N ASN A 121 17.10 8.16 4.99
CA ASN A 121 17.45 9.57 5.22
C ASN A 121 17.12 10.45 4.01
N GLN A 122 16.45 9.90 3.00
CA GLN A 122 16.02 10.66 1.84
C GLN A 122 14.89 11.61 2.23
N LYS A 123 14.79 12.74 1.53
CA LYS A 123 13.76 13.75 1.78
C LYS A 123 12.47 13.35 1.07
N ASN A 124 11.33 13.82 1.60
CA ASN A 124 10.00 13.70 0.97
C ASN A 124 9.55 12.25 0.73
N VAL A 125 10.07 11.30 1.50
CA VAL A 125 9.63 9.89 1.50
C VAL A 125 9.21 9.50 2.92
N PRO A 126 8.42 8.42 3.10
CA PRO A 126 8.18 7.85 4.42
C PRO A 126 9.51 7.66 5.18
N THR A 127 9.54 7.98 6.47
CA THR A 127 10.79 7.90 7.24
C THR A 127 11.10 6.46 7.62
N THR A 128 10.05 5.70 7.94
CA THR A 128 10.15 4.30 8.34
C THR A 128 9.20 3.44 7.51
N ILE A 129 9.70 2.29 7.10
CA ILE A 129 8.92 1.22 6.49
C ILE A 129 9.05 -0.01 7.37
N ILE A 130 7.93 -0.65 7.67
CA ILE A 130 7.90 -1.84 8.50
C ILE A 130 7.34 -2.98 7.65
N VAL A 131 8.07 -4.09 7.55
CA VAL A 131 7.57 -5.30 6.89
C VAL A 131 7.33 -6.36 7.95
N ASN A 132 6.10 -6.85 8.05
CA ASN A 132 5.68 -7.90 8.99
C ASN A 132 5.35 -9.19 8.22
N LEU A 133 6.01 -10.30 8.56
CA LEU A 133 5.78 -11.61 7.95
C LEU A 133 4.70 -12.46 8.65
N LYS A 134 4.17 -11.99 9.78
CA LYS A 134 3.08 -12.62 10.54
C LYS A 134 2.06 -11.59 11.01
N ASP A 135 1.40 -10.98 10.04
CA ASP A 135 0.41 -9.93 10.24
C ASP A 135 -1.01 -10.51 10.35
N LEU A 136 -1.92 -9.79 11.04
CA LEU A 136 -3.31 -10.22 11.30
C LEU A 136 -4.24 -9.85 10.13
N ASN A 137 -3.84 -10.19 8.91
CA ASN A 137 -4.64 -9.99 7.70
C ASN A 137 -4.75 -11.28 6.87
N SER A 138 -5.59 -11.28 5.83
CA SER A 138 -5.84 -12.47 4.99
C SER A 138 -4.62 -12.96 4.20
N PHE A 139 -3.61 -12.10 3.98
CA PHE A 139 -2.34 -12.44 3.35
C PHE A 139 -1.29 -12.92 4.37
N GLY A 140 -1.54 -12.72 5.67
CA GLY A 140 -0.62 -13.04 6.76
C GLY A 140 0.66 -12.21 6.78
N LYS A 141 0.78 -11.21 5.90
CA LYS A 141 1.96 -10.35 5.73
C LYS A 141 1.52 -8.92 5.45
N GLY A 142 2.29 -7.95 5.89
CA GLY A 142 1.97 -6.54 5.73
C GLY A 142 3.19 -5.65 5.56
N ILE A 143 2.97 -4.49 4.95
CA ILE A 143 3.90 -3.38 4.92
C ILE A 143 3.22 -2.13 5.47
N TYR A 144 3.94 -1.41 6.32
CA TYR A 144 3.48 -0.16 6.92
C TYR A 144 4.44 0.96 6.49
N PHE A 145 3.87 2.05 5.98
CA PHE A 145 4.59 3.27 5.69
C PHE A 145 4.29 4.26 6.79
N SER A 146 5.29 4.51 7.63
CA SER A 146 5.20 5.49 8.71
C SER A 146 5.73 6.83 8.23
N SER A 147 4.88 7.84 8.39
CA SER A 147 5.22 9.25 8.21
C SER A 147 4.76 10.02 9.44
N ASN A 148 5.20 11.27 9.60
CA ASN A 148 4.92 12.10 10.79
C ASN A 148 3.42 12.27 11.13
N GLU A 149 2.52 11.92 10.22
CA GLU A 149 1.09 12.18 10.34
C GLU A 149 0.27 10.89 10.55
N LYS A 150 0.69 9.76 9.96
CA LYS A 150 -0.06 8.50 10.03
C LYS A 150 0.75 7.32 9.47
N ASP A 151 0.47 6.14 10.01
CA ASP A 151 0.86 4.85 9.41
C ASP A 151 -0.17 4.40 8.38
N ILE A 152 0.33 4.07 7.18
CA ILE A 152 -0.48 3.53 6.10
C ILE A 152 -0.09 2.07 5.89
N PHE A 153 -1.06 1.18 6.03
CA PHE A 153 -0.88 -0.27 5.90
C PHE A 153 -1.32 -0.77 4.52
N TYR A 154 -0.56 -1.71 3.96
CA TYR A 154 -0.95 -2.52 2.81
C TYR A 154 -0.65 -4.01 3.07
N PRO A 155 -1.53 -4.93 2.66
CA PRO A 155 -1.15 -6.33 2.55
C PRO A 155 -0.07 -6.51 1.48
N ILE A 156 0.76 -7.52 1.63
CA ILE A 156 1.81 -7.84 0.66
C ILE A 156 1.88 -9.32 0.35
N SER A 157 2.34 -9.64 -0.85
CA SER A 157 2.90 -10.96 -1.16
C SER A 157 4.41 -10.86 -1.33
N ILE A 158 5.15 -11.92 -0.98
CA ILE A 158 6.61 -11.99 -1.13
C ILE A 158 6.95 -13.21 -1.96
N ASN A 159 7.60 -13.01 -3.10
CA ASN A 159 7.86 -14.04 -4.10
C ASN A 159 9.31 -13.99 -4.58
N GLU A 160 9.86 -15.14 -4.96
CA GLU A 160 11.11 -15.21 -5.71
C GLU A 160 10.81 -15.11 -7.21
N ILE A 161 11.53 -14.22 -7.90
CA ILE A 161 11.37 -13.95 -9.32
C ILE A 161 12.71 -14.05 -10.06
N ALA A 162 12.67 -14.07 -11.40
CA ALA A 162 13.88 -13.98 -12.21
C ALA A 162 14.71 -12.73 -11.83
N THR A 163 16.02 -12.93 -11.61
CA THR A 163 16.94 -11.85 -11.24
C THR A 163 16.89 -10.71 -12.25
N LYS A 164 16.67 -9.50 -11.75
CA LYS A 164 16.68 -8.27 -12.54
C LYS A 164 17.62 -7.22 -11.97
N ASP A 165 18.07 -6.34 -12.85
CA ASP A 165 18.86 -5.16 -12.49
C ASP A 165 17.93 -3.98 -12.22
N ILE A 166 18.12 -3.30 -11.09
CA ILE A 166 17.44 -2.04 -10.74
C ILE A 166 18.48 -0.97 -10.40
N SER A 167 18.13 0.30 -10.56
CA SER A 167 18.92 1.43 -10.06
C SER A 167 18.23 2.02 -8.82
N LEU A 168 19.00 2.27 -7.77
CA LEU A 168 18.50 2.89 -6.55
C LEU A 168 19.43 3.96 -6.01
N ILE A 169 18.86 4.92 -5.29
CA ILE A 169 19.56 5.88 -4.44
C ILE A 169 19.78 5.21 -3.08
N GLY A 170 21.04 4.95 -2.75
CA GLY A 170 21.42 4.32 -1.50
C GLY A 170 21.21 5.23 -0.29
N TYR A 171 21.28 4.66 0.91
CA TYR A 171 21.21 5.45 2.16
C TYR A 171 22.29 6.55 2.26
N ASN A 172 23.39 6.43 1.54
CA ASN A 172 24.42 7.48 1.44
C ASN A 172 24.10 8.60 0.42
N GLY A 173 22.91 8.57 -0.19
CA GLY A 173 22.47 9.48 -1.24
C GLY A 173 23.10 9.25 -2.62
N LYS A 174 23.89 8.18 -2.81
CA LYS A 174 24.52 7.86 -4.10
C LYS A 174 23.71 6.83 -4.87
N GLU A 175 23.56 7.06 -6.16
CA GLU A 175 22.93 6.11 -7.07
C GLU A 175 23.84 4.90 -7.34
N ARG A 176 23.26 3.71 -7.39
CA ARG A 176 23.95 2.46 -7.76
C ARG A 176 22.99 1.45 -8.38
N LYS A 177 23.53 0.58 -9.23
CA LYS A 177 22.81 -0.58 -9.78
C LYS A 177 22.98 -1.80 -8.90
N ILE A 178 21.91 -2.55 -8.70
CA ILE A 178 21.91 -3.81 -7.94
C ILE A 178 21.10 -4.89 -8.66
N LYS A 179 21.37 -6.14 -8.29
CA LYS A 179 20.61 -7.31 -8.74
C LYS A 179 19.66 -7.75 -7.62
N VAL A 180 18.40 -7.96 -7.97
CA VAL A 180 17.33 -8.33 -7.04
C VAL A 180 16.46 -9.43 -7.61
N ASN A 181 15.88 -10.24 -6.73
CA ASN A 181 15.02 -11.37 -7.07
C ASN A 181 14.03 -11.75 -5.95
N THR A 182 14.06 -11.11 -4.78
CA THR A 182 13.00 -11.22 -3.76
C THR A 182 12.06 -10.02 -3.92
N GLU A 183 10.90 -10.27 -4.53
CA GLU A 183 9.88 -9.27 -4.80
C GLU A 183 8.89 -9.18 -3.64
N VAL A 184 8.62 -7.96 -3.19
CA VAL A 184 7.54 -7.60 -2.26
C VAL A 184 6.48 -6.88 -3.09
N LYS A 185 5.37 -7.56 -3.36
CA LYS A 185 4.29 -7.00 -4.17
C LYS A 185 3.21 -6.41 -3.27
N ILE A 186 2.83 -5.16 -3.56
CA ILE A 186 1.78 -4.46 -2.82
C ILE A 186 0.43 -4.96 -3.32
N GLU A 187 -0.37 -5.48 -2.39
CA GLU A 187 -1.70 -6.02 -2.67
C GLU A 187 -2.78 -5.06 -2.12
N LEU A 188 -4.05 -5.36 -2.42
CA LEU A 188 -5.19 -4.60 -1.92
C LEU A 188 -6.21 -5.53 -1.27
N LEU A 189 -6.68 -5.16 -0.07
CA LEU A 189 -7.83 -5.81 0.55
C LEU A 189 -9.13 -5.30 -0.06
N GLU A 190 -10.12 -6.18 -0.18
CA GLU A 190 -11.49 -5.77 -0.49
C GLU A 190 -11.92 -4.71 0.55
N ASN A 191 -12.26 -3.50 0.07
CA ASN A 191 -12.68 -2.34 0.87
C ASN A 191 -11.57 -1.44 1.44
N GLN A 192 -10.31 -1.60 1.05
CA GLN A 192 -9.28 -0.58 1.33
C GLN A 192 -9.16 0.43 0.19
N THR A 193 -8.84 1.67 0.55
CA THR A 193 -8.47 2.71 -0.40
C THR A 193 -6.97 2.72 -0.60
N ASP A 194 -6.53 2.77 -1.85
CA ASP A 194 -5.13 2.95 -2.19
C ASP A 194 -4.72 4.43 -2.03
N SER A 195 -4.50 4.86 -0.79
CA SER A 195 -4.21 6.26 -0.46
C SER A 195 -2.89 6.76 -1.06
N LEU A 196 -1.92 5.85 -1.24
CA LEU A 196 -0.63 6.18 -1.83
C LEU A 196 -0.60 5.94 -3.34
N GLN A 197 -1.63 5.30 -3.92
CA GLN A 197 -1.68 4.87 -5.32
C GLN A 197 -0.51 3.93 -5.65
N ILE A 198 -0.26 2.91 -4.83
CA ILE A 198 0.88 2.01 -4.98
C ILE A 198 0.47 0.54 -5.08
N VAL A 199 -0.82 0.22 -5.14
CA VAL A 199 -1.28 -1.16 -5.30
C VAL A 199 -0.79 -1.70 -6.65
N GLY A 200 -0.18 -2.89 -6.61
CA GLY A 200 0.45 -3.51 -7.77
C GLY A 200 1.93 -3.18 -7.93
N ASP A 201 2.46 -2.20 -7.19
CA ASP A 201 3.90 -1.92 -7.16
C ASP A 201 4.68 -3.15 -6.69
N SER A 202 5.89 -3.29 -7.22
CA SER A 202 6.82 -4.37 -6.87
C SER A 202 8.09 -3.77 -6.29
N TYR A 203 8.28 -3.96 -4.99
CA TYR A 203 9.47 -3.56 -4.24
C TYR A 203 10.41 -4.75 -4.09
N TYR A 204 11.64 -4.51 -3.63
CA TYR A 204 12.65 -5.56 -3.58
C TYR A 204 13.42 -5.59 -2.28
N LEU A 205 13.48 -6.76 -1.68
CA LEU A 205 14.40 -7.05 -0.58
C LEU A 205 15.74 -7.49 -1.16
N PHE A 206 16.84 -7.06 -0.54
CA PHE A 206 18.19 -7.47 -0.93
C PHE A 206 19.16 -7.32 0.24
N TYR A 207 20.27 -8.08 0.22
CA TYR A 207 21.38 -7.84 1.14
C TYR A 207 22.24 -6.67 0.64
N ASN A 208 22.46 -5.68 1.49
CA ASN A 208 23.30 -4.54 1.17
C ASN A 208 24.80 -4.85 1.37
N GLN A 209 25.65 -3.83 1.21
CA GLN A 209 27.12 -3.98 1.34
C GLN A 209 27.55 -4.29 2.79
N GLU A 210 26.70 -3.97 3.76
CA GLU A 210 26.89 -4.26 5.19
C GLU A 210 26.33 -5.64 5.57
N LYS A 211 25.80 -6.39 4.60
CA LYS A 211 25.19 -7.72 4.76
C LYS A 211 23.93 -7.72 5.64
N THR A 212 23.29 -6.57 5.82
CA THR A 212 21.94 -6.48 6.39
C THR A 212 20.91 -6.42 5.28
N ILE A 213 19.64 -6.61 5.64
CA ILE A 213 18.54 -6.56 4.67
C ILE A 213 18.22 -5.08 4.41
N SER A 214 18.04 -4.74 3.13
CA SER A 214 17.48 -3.46 2.71
C SER A 214 16.21 -3.72 1.90
N ILE A 215 15.33 -2.74 1.85
CA ILE A 215 14.19 -2.72 0.92
C ILE A 215 14.35 -1.56 -0.06
N ALA A 216 14.19 -1.85 -1.36
CA ALA A 216 14.11 -0.85 -2.42
C ALA A 216 12.64 -0.55 -2.71
N THR A 217 12.23 0.71 -2.53
CA THR A 217 10.87 1.18 -2.81
C THR A 217 10.87 2.29 -3.84
N ARG A 218 9.69 2.76 -4.23
CA ARG A 218 9.56 3.92 -5.12
C ARG A 218 10.12 5.21 -4.49
N ASP A 219 10.61 6.11 -5.34
CA ASP A 219 10.89 7.50 -4.99
C ASP A 219 9.58 8.30 -5.05
N PHE A 220 8.91 8.48 -3.91
CA PHE A 220 7.62 9.17 -3.84
C PHE A 220 7.66 10.64 -4.33
N ASP A 221 8.85 11.27 -4.38
CA ASP A 221 9.02 12.65 -4.84
C ASP A 221 9.11 12.73 -6.38
N LYS A 222 9.86 11.81 -7.00
CA LYS A 222 10.10 11.81 -8.45
C LYS A 222 9.21 10.88 -9.26
N ASN A 223 8.63 9.90 -8.60
CA ASN A 223 7.77 8.88 -9.16
C ASN A 223 6.58 8.76 -8.21
N PRO A 224 5.54 9.62 -8.31
CA PRO A 224 4.36 9.59 -7.44
C PRO A 224 3.43 8.43 -7.80
N GLY A 225 2.57 7.98 -6.88
CA GLY A 225 1.80 6.72 -7.01
C GLY A 225 0.90 6.66 -8.23
N SER A 226 0.44 7.82 -8.69
CA SER A 226 -0.36 7.94 -9.90
C SER A 226 0.37 7.54 -11.20
N GLU A 227 1.67 7.25 -11.14
CA GLU A 227 2.52 6.89 -12.28
C GLU A 227 3.08 5.47 -12.16
N ASP A 228 3.40 4.87 -13.31
CA ASP A 228 4.02 3.54 -13.37
C ASP A 228 5.38 3.53 -12.62
N LEU A 229 5.62 2.46 -11.86
CA LEU A 229 6.85 2.31 -11.09
C LEU A 229 8.11 2.32 -11.98
N ASP A 230 8.94 3.36 -11.85
CA ASP A 230 10.26 3.44 -12.46
C ASP A 230 11.33 2.70 -11.63
N TYR A 231 11.72 1.52 -12.13
CA TYR A 231 12.79 0.70 -11.55
C TYR A 231 14.20 1.28 -11.70
N ASN A 232 14.36 2.39 -12.43
CA ASN A 232 15.65 3.07 -12.58
C ASN A 232 15.89 4.14 -11.50
N HIS A 233 14.90 4.45 -10.67
CA HIS A 233 15.00 5.46 -9.62
C HIS A 233 14.27 5.00 -8.35
N MET A 234 14.76 3.92 -7.76
CA MET A 234 14.25 3.42 -6.48
C MET A 234 15.00 4.05 -5.29
N ILE A 235 14.42 3.97 -4.09
CA ILE A 235 15.02 4.43 -2.84
C ILE A 235 15.34 3.23 -1.96
N GLU A 236 16.57 3.16 -1.45
CA GLU A 236 16.95 2.18 -0.44
C GLU A 236 16.57 2.64 0.96
N TYR A 237 15.92 1.74 1.69
CA TYR A 237 15.77 1.80 3.14
C TYR A 237 16.60 0.67 3.76
N ILE A 238 17.39 1.01 4.78
CA ILE A 238 18.28 0.05 5.46
C ILE A 238 17.59 -0.51 6.70
N GLN A 239 17.80 -1.79 6.99
CA GLN A 239 17.33 -2.39 8.23
C GLN A 239 17.95 -1.66 9.43
N GLN A 240 17.08 -1.24 10.34
CA GLN A 240 17.46 -0.80 11.67
C GLN A 240 17.41 -2.01 12.60
N PRO A 241 18.50 -2.36 13.31
CA PRO A 241 18.43 -3.39 14.33
C PRO A 241 17.54 -2.90 15.47
N ASP A 242 16.66 -3.77 15.99
CA ASP A 242 15.83 -3.45 17.16
C ASP A 242 16.65 -3.38 18.47
N SER A 243 17.97 -3.58 18.40
CA SER A 243 18.91 -3.30 19.49
C SER A 243 19.43 -1.86 19.40
N GLN A 244 18.97 -1.02 20.34
CA GLN A 244 19.33 0.39 20.52
C GLN A 244 18.52 1.36 19.65
N ASN A 245 17.40 1.84 20.22
CA ASN A 245 17.06 3.26 20.11
C ASN A 245 18.29 4.05 20.57
N THR A 246 19.21 4.36 19.65
CA THR A 246 20.30 5.27 19.93
C THR A 246 19.64 6.64 20.09
N GLU A 247 19.50 7.02 21.35
CA GLU A 247 19.37 8.39 21.81
C GLU A 247 20.13 9.33 20.86
N ASN A 248 19.39 10.12 20.11
CA ASN A 248 19.85 11.46 19.80
C ASN A 248 19.06 12.41 20.70
N SER A 249 19.52 12.49 21.94
CA SER A 249 19.38 13.63 22.85
C SER A 249 17.98 14.22 23.00
N MET A 250 17.18 13.69 23.93
CA MET A 250 16.48 14.48 24.96
C MET A 250 15.78 13.57 25.98
N GLU A 251 16.22 13.71 27.24
CA GLU A 251 15.54 13.41 28.51
C GLU A 251 14.84 12.06 28.71
N SER A 252 15.51 11.23 29.51
CA SER A 252 15.00 10.07 30.22
C SER A 252 13.82 10.44 31.15
N GLU A 253 12.58 10.19 30.73
CA GLU A 253 11.43 10.09 31.64
C GLU A 253 10.17 9.37 31.05
N SER A 254 10.25 8.67 29.90
CA SER A 254 9.03 8.38 29.11
C SER A 254 8.69 6.94 28.68
N GLU A 255 9.42 5.87 29.06
CA GLU A 255 9.05 4.51 28.60
C GLU A 255 7.74 3.99 29.22
N GLU A 256 7.52 4.16 30.53
CA GLU A 256 6.23 3.82 31.18
C GLU A 256 5.07 4.71 30.69
N ALA A 257 5.37 5.95 30.29
CA ALA A 257 4.35 6.88 29.78
C ALA A 257 3.89 6.49 28.36
N LEU A 258 4.80 5.96 27.53
CA LEU A 258 4.52 5.59 26.15
C LEU A 258 3.69 4.31 26.05
N GLU A 259 3.92 3.33 26.93
CA GLU A 259 3.09 2.12 27.02
C GLU A 259 1.72 2.43 27.65
N ASN A 260 1.65 3.32 28.65
CA ASN A 260 0.37 3.80 29.20
C ASN A 260 -0.47 4.46 28.11
N ASP A 261 0.15 5.29 27.26
CA ASP A 261 -0.52 5.94 26.15
C ASP A 261 -1.03 4.92 25.11
N GLN A 262 -0.30 3.82 24.87
CA GLN A 262 -0.74 2.77 23.95
C GLN A 262 -1.94 1.97 24.48
N TYR A 263 -1.89 1.52 25.73
CA TYR A 263 -3.02 0.80 26.35
C TYR A 263 -4.24 1.70 26.48
N TYR A 264 -4.05 2.93 26.92
CA TYR A 264 -5.10 3.95 26.98
C TYR A 264 -5.75 4.19 25.61
N ASN A 265 -4.96 4.39 24.56
CA ASN A 265 -5.49 4.63 23.22
C ASN A 265 -6.27 3.43 22.68
N SER A 266 -5.78 2.20 22.90
CA SER A 266 -6.47 0.98 22.48
C SER A 266 -7.83 0.81 23.17
N ILE A 267 -7.86 0.97 24.50
CA ILE A 267 -9.08 0.88 25.31
C ILE A 267 -10.07 2.00 24.93
N LYS A 268 -9.57 3.22 24.71
CA LYS A 268 -10.37 4.37 24.28
C LYS A 268 -10.94 4.19 22.87
N GLU A 269 -10.17 3.61 21.96
CA GLU A 269 -10.65 3.31 20.62
C GLU A 269 -11.77 2.27 20.64
N ALA A 270 -11.64 1.19 21.43
CA ALA A 270 -12.69 0.19 21.61
C ALA A 270 -13.98 0.82 22.18
N TRP A 271 -13.85 1.71 23.15
CA TRP A 271 -14.97 2.50 23.68
C TRP A 271 -15.63 3.35 22.60
N HIS A 272 -14.85 4.13 21.83
CA HIS A 272 -15.38 5.01 20.79
C HIS A 272 -16.04 4.24 19.64
N LYS A 273 -15.44 3.13 19.19
CA LYS A 273 -16.03 2.26 18.17
C LYS A 273 -17.41 1.78 18.60
N GLN A 274 -17.53 1.30 19.84
CA GLN A 274 -18.81 0.82 20.35
C GLN A 274 -19.82 1.96 20.55
N LYS A 275 -19.38 3.13 21.02
CA LYS A 275 -20.24 4.31 21.13
C LYS A 275 -20.79 4.75 19.77
N ASN A 276 -19.92 4.86 18.76
CA ASN A 276 -20.31 5.24 17.41
C ASN A 276 -21.29 4.23 16.81
N TYR A 277 -21.07 2.94 17.05
CA TYR A 277 -21.99 1.89 16.64
C TYR A 277 -23.38 2.06 17.29
N ILE A 278 -23.47 2.25 18.61
CA ILE A 278 -24.75 2.46 19.32
C ILE A 278 -25.46 3.73 18.84
N ASP A 279 -24.70 4.80 18.61
CA ASP A 279 -25.24 6.08 18.13
C ASP A 279 -25.79 5.93 16.70
N SER A 280 -25.20 5.05 15.88
CA SER A 280 -25.67 4.73 14.52
C SER A 280 -26.97 3.93 14.46
N ILE A 281 -27.35 3.23 15.54
CA ILE A 281 -28.60 2.47 15.59
C ILE A 281 -29.77 3.46 15.73
N GLU A 282 -30.85 3.30 14.97
CA GLU A 282 -32.04 4.16 15.12
C GLU A 282 -33.07 3.56 16.09
N ASP A 283 -33.25 2.23 16.05
CA ASP A 283 -34.24 1.52 16.87
C ASP A 283 -33.81 1.43 18.35
N PRO A 284 -34.57 2.03 19.29
CA PRO A 284 -34.26 1.98 20.72
C PRO A 284 -34.17 0.56 21.31
N LYS A 285 -34.92 -0.40 20.77
CA LYS A 285 -34.86 -1.80 21.24
C LYS A 285 -33.57 -2.50 20.82
N MET A 286 -33.09 -2.20 19.62
CA MET A 286 -31.81 -2.69 19.12
C MET A 286 -30.62 -2.05 19.88
N LYS A 287 -30.72 -0.78 20.27
CA LYS A 287 -29.71 -0.13 21.14
C LYS A 287 -29.54 -0.82 22.49
N GLN A 288 -30.62 -1.36 23.05
CA GLN A 288 -30.58 -2.03 24.36
C GLN A 288 -30.01 -3.44 24.30
N SER A 289 -29.92 -4.05 23.11
CA SER A 289 -29.44 -5.43 22.93
C SER A 289 -27.95 -5.53 22.60
N VAL A 290 -27.25 -4.41 22.45
CA VAL A 290 -25.83 -4.38 22.06
C VAL A 290 -24.94 -4.08 23.26
N GLN A 291 -23.66 -4.47 23.16
CA GLN A 291 -22.66 -4.21 24.18
C GLN A 291 -22.56 -2.71 24.48
N THR A 292 -22.41 -2.32 25.74
CA THR A 292 -22.20 -0.91 26.10
C THR A 292 -20.76 -0.48 25.80
N PRO A 293 -20.46 0.83 25.61
CA PRO A 293 -19.08 1.29 25.40
C PRO A 293 -18.15 0.92 26.56
N PHE A 294 -18.65 0.99 27.79
CA PHE A 294 -17.93 0.53 28.98
C PHE A 294 -17.64 -0.96 28.94
N SER A 295 -18.60 -1.78 28.51
CA SER A 295 -18.37 -3.22 28.35
C SER A 295 -17.36 -3.53 27.24
N ALA A 296 -17.25 -2.70 26.20
CA ALA A 296 -16.24 -2.85 25.16
C ALA A 296 -14.84 -2.47 25.65
N ALA A 297 -14.72 -1.36 26.38
CA ALA A 297 -13.47 -0.96 27.05
C ALA A 297 -12.95 -2.04 28.01
N ASN A 298 -13.84 -2.61 28.85
CA ASN A 298 -13.47 -3.71 29.76
C ASN A 298 -13.06 -4.99 29.03
N ALA A 299 -13.70 -5.30 27.89
CA ALA A 299 -13.34 -6.47 27.10
C ALA A 299 -11.96 -6.30 26.43
N GLU A 300 -11.64 -5.10 25.95
CA GLU A 300 -10.34 -4.78 25.39
C GLU A 300 -9.25 -4.78 26.45
N ALA A 301 -9.49 -4.15 27.61
CA ALA A 301 -8.57 -4.21 28.74
C ALA A 301 -8.33 -5.65 29.19
N GLY A 302 -9.37 -6.48 29.28
CA GLY A 302 -9.21 -7.91 29.62
C GLY A 302 -8.46 -8.72 28.57
N ARG A 303 -8.55 -8.35 27.29
CA ARG A 303 -7.71 -8.92 26.22
C ARG A 303 -6.26 -8.49 26.41
N LEU A 304 -6.02 -7.20 26.66
CA LEU A 304 -4.70 -6.65 26.90
C LEU A 304 -4.05 -7.26 28.15
N GLU A 305 -4.78 -7.45 29.25
CA GLU A 305 -4.28 -8.14 30.46
C GLU A 305 -3.91 -9.61 30.17
N LEU A 306 -4.58 -10.27 29.23
CA LEU A 306 -4.26 -11.64 28.83
C LEU A 306 -3.03 -11.71 27.92
N ASP A 307 -2.87 -10.71 27.05
CA ASP A 307 -1.75 -10.61 26.11
C ASP A 307 -0.48 -10.02 26.77
N HIS A 308 -0.66 -9.21 27.82
CA HIS A 308 0.35 -8.45 28.58
C HIS A 308 0.09 -8.58 30.10
N PRO A 309 0.20 -9.78 30.70
CA PRO A 309 -0.09 -9.99 32.12
C PRO A 309 0.84 -9.20 33.06
N GLU A 310 2.04 -8.84 32.61
CA GLU A 310 3.00 -7.99 33.32
C GLU A 310 2.54 -6.54 33.51
N ASP A 311 1.74 -6.00 32.58
CA ASP A 311 1.32 -4.59 32.58
C ASP A 311 -0.08 -4.40 33.14
N THR A 312 -0.56 -5.40 33.88
CA THR A 312 -1.92 -5.45 34.42
C THR A 312 -2.29 -4.16 35.18
N ASP A 313 -1.38 -3.61 35.97
CA ASP A 313 -1.65 -2.39 36.74
C ASP A 313 -1.75 -1.14 35.85
N LEU A 314 -0.90 -1.05 34.82
CA LEU A 314 -0.91 0.04 33.83
C LEU A 314 -2.17 -0.02 32.97
N ILE A 315 -2.54 -1.21 32.48
CA ILE A 315 -3.76 -1.46 31.70
C ILE A 315 -5.01 -1.10 32.51
N ARG A 316 -5.01 -1.39 33.82
CA ARG A 316 -6.11 -1.01 34.71
C ARG A 316 -6.18 0.50 34.94
N GLU A 317 -5.05 1.18 35.09
CA GLU A 317 -5.01 2.63 35.18
C GLU A 317 -5.53 3.28 33.89
N SER A 318 -5.07 2.80 32.73
CA SER A 318 -5.55 3.25 31.43
C SER A 318 -7.05 3.00 31.25
N LEU A 319 -7.56 1.85 31.70
CA LEU A 319 -8.99 1.55 31.71
C LEU A 319 -9.75 2.56 32.59
N GLU A 320 -9.29 2.81 33.81
CA GLU A 320 -9.93 3.73 34.75
C GLU A 320 -10.07 5.15 34.15
N LYS A 321 -9.01 5.67 33.50
CA LYS A 321 -9.06 6.96 32.78
C LYS A 321 -10.17 7.01 31.72
N VAL A 322 -10.30 5.95 30.92
CA VAL A 322 -11.36 5.87 29.89
C VAL A 322 -12.75 5.77 30.50
N LEU A 323 -12.91 5.06 31.63
CA LEU A 323 -14.20 4.94 32.33
C LEU A 323 -14.63 6.27 32.98
N ASP A 324 -13.66 7.07 33.45
CA ASP A 324 -13.87 8.40 34.02
C ASP A 324 -14.11 9.49 32.95
N GLY A 325 -13.90 9.14 31.68
CA GLY A 325 -14.26 9.97 30.52
C GLY A 325 -13.16 10.93 30.06
N GLU A 326 -11.90 10.66 30.40
CA GLU A 326 -10.73 11.32 29.81
C GLU A 326 -10.53 10.92 28.35
#